data_AF-A0A5C7FT20-F1
#
_entry.id   AF-A0A5C7FT20-F1
#
_cell.length_a   1.000
_cell.length_b   1.000
_cell.length_c   1.000
_cell.angle_alpha   90.00
_cell.angle_beta   90.00
_cell.angle_gamma   90.00
#
_symmetry.space_group_name_H-M   'P 1'
#
loop_
_entity.id
_entity.type
_entity.pdbx_description
1 polymer ?
#
loop_
_entity_poly.entity_id
_entity_poly.type
_entity_poly.pdbx_seq_one_letter_code
_entity_poly.pdbx_strand_id
1 'polypeptide(L)'
;MPIHRLTAILFVYTLMHCSGPASAIPLSDLDYIEIENHTGWVLRIHGDGGGSLSHKQLPAHYLHYPAQTFSPTPGRQIALRCRGRSLSPVCVLVSYYDASVNSVSVCRCSPGGWPGAIMEQAISQMQYAVDAGGSERSCRMLMRKWIASR
;
A
#
# COMPACT_ATOMS: atom_id res chain seq x y z
N MET A 1 22.76 -57.68 -38.71
CA MET A 1 21.55 -56.86 -38.43
C MET A 1 21.84 -55.98 -37.22
N PRO A 2 21.42 -54.71 -37.26
CA PRO A 2 22.13 -53.60 -36.61
C PRO A 2 21.55 -53.27 -35.22
N ILE A 3 22.40 -52.89 -34.27
CA ILE A 3 22.00 -52.11 -33.09
C ILE A 3 22.81 -50.83 -33.15
N HIS A 4 22.29 -49.87 -33.91
CA HIS A 4 22.79 -48.51 -33.97
C HIS A 4 22.35 -47.75 -32.71
N ARG A 5 23.34 -47.15 -32.05
CA ARG A 5 23.31 -45.75 -31.56
C ARG A 5 22.07 -45.35 -30.75
N LEU A 6 22.12 -45.57 -29.44
CA LEU A 6 21.19 -44.96 -28.47
C LEU A 6 21.97 -44.49 -27.23
N THR A 7 22.98 -43.66 -27.46
CA THR A 7 23.78 -43.00 -26.40
C THR A 7 23.82 -41.48 -26.60
N ALA A 8 22.67 -40.87 -26.89
CA ALA A 8 22.59 -39.41 -27.08
C ALA A 8 21.21 -38.81 -26.77
N ILE A 9 20.48 -39.31 -25.75
CA ILE A 9 19.21 -38.69 -25.32
C ILE A 9 19.10 -38.60 -23.79
N LEU A 10 20.20 -38.28 -23.10
CA LEU A 10 20.20 -38.11 -21.65
C LEU A 10 20.88 -36.82 -21.17
N PHE A 11 21.03 -35.85 -22.08
CA PHE A 11 21.72 -34.57 -21.80
C PHE A 11 20.94 -33.34 -22.28
N VAL A 12 19.62 -33.42 -22.39
CA VAL A 12 18.74 -32.30 -22.76
C VAL A 12 17.78 -31.88 -21.63
N TYR A 13 17.72 -32.65 -20.53
CA TYR A 13 16.80 -32.36 -19.42
C TYR A 13 17.41 -31.56 -18.25
N THR A 14 18.65 -31.08 -18.34
CA THR A 14 19.32 -30.35 -17.25
C THR A 14 19.34 -28.83 -17.40
N LEU A 15 18.67 -28.25 -18.43
CA LEU A 15 18.68 -26.80 -18.68
C LEU A 15 17.30 -26.13 -18.76
N MET A 16 16.25 -26.82 -18.34
CA MET A 16 14.99 -26.16 -17.98
C MET A 16 14.78 -26.38 -16.49
N HIS A 17 14.88 -25.30 -15.72
CA HIS A 17 14.09 -24.93 -14.52
C HIS A 17 14.78 -23.73 -13.81
N CYS A 18 15.29 -22.76 -14.58
CA CYS A 18 15.45 -21.38 -14.08
C CYS A 18 14.08 -20.70 -14.15
N SER A 19 13.23 -20.93 -13.16
CA SER A 19 12.07 -20.11 -12.76
C SER A 19 11.17 -20.93 -11.86
N GLY A 20 11.65 -21.24 -10.65
CA GLY A 20 10.71 -21.50 -9.57
C GLY A 20 9.76 -20.29 -9.50
N PRO A 21 8.45 -20.49 -9.31
CA PRO A 21 7.55 -19.36 -9.10
C PRO A 21 8.19 -18.54 -7.98
N ALA A 22 8.38 -17.24 -8.21
CA ALA A 22 8.73 -16.33 -7.15
C ALA A 22 7.72 -16.62 -6.03
N SER A 23 8.20 -17.24 -4.96
CA SER A 23 7.38 -17.56 -3.80
C SER A 23 6.99 -16.20 -3.24
N ALA A 24 5.87 -15.68 -3.72
CA ALA A 24 5.20 -14.54 -3.17
C ALA A 24 4.86 -14.97 -1.75
N ILE A 25 5.73 -14.64 -0.82
CA ILE A 25 5.47 -14.74 0.60
C ILE A 25 4.09 -14.08 0.77
N PRO A 26 3.06 -14.84 1.20
CA PRO A 26 1.73 -14.27 1.32
C PRO A 26 1.84 -13.10 2.29
N LEU A 27 1.47 -11.90 1.82
CA LEU A 27 1.22 -10.76 2.68
C LEU A 27 -0.09 -11.02 3.44
N SER A 28 -0.09 -12.07 4.28
CA SER A 28 -1.22 -12.40 5.15
C SER A 28 -1.49 -11.27 6.13
N ASP A 29 -0.42 -10.58 6.57
CA ASP A 29 -0.47 -9.59 7.64
C ASP A 29 0.12 -8.26 7.17
N LEU A 30 -0.64 -7.55 6.34
CA LEU A 30 -0.36 -6.14 6.14
C LEU A 30 -0.86 -5.38 7.39
N ASP A 31 0.05 -5.11 8.34
CA ASP A 31 -0.29 -4.38 9.58
C ASP A 31 -0.91 -3.02 9.27
N TYR A 32 -0.28 -2.27 8.35
CA TYR A 32 -0.83 -1.05 7.78
C TYR A 32 -0.13 -0.66 6.46
N ILE A 33 -0.80 0.21 5.71
CA ILE A 33 -0.25 0.99 4.61
C ILE A 33 -0.43 2.45 4.93
N GLU A 34 0.63 3.24 4.75
CA GLU A 34 0.58 4.68 4.83
C GLU A 34 0.73 5.29 3.44
N ILE A 35 -0.13 6.24 3.12
CA ILE A 35 -0.17 6.97 1.86
C ILE A 35 0.07 8.42 2.18
N GLU A 36 1.20 8.95 1.74
CA GLU A 36 1.50 10.37 1.82
C GLU A 36 1.43 10.99 0.42
N ASN A 37 0.72 12.12 0.30
CA ASN A 37 0.72 12.91 -0.94
C ASN A 37 1.63 14.16 -0.83
N HIS A 38 1.89 14.79 -1.98
CA HIS A 38 2.73 15.98 -2.08
C HIS A 38 2.17 17.22 -1.36
N THR A 39 0.88 17.25 -1.03
CA THR A 39 0.26 18.34 -0.28
C THR A 39 0.39 18.18 1.24
N GLY A 40 0.97 17.07 1.70
CA GLY A 40 1.25 16.81 3.12
C GLY A 40 0.14 16.10 3.86
N TRP A 41 -0.85 15.55 3.16
CA TRP A 41 -1.83 14.63 3.74
C TRP A 41 -1.22 13.25 3.92
N VAL A 42 -1.56 12.63 5.04
CA VAL A 42 -1.13 11.29 5.39
C VAL A 42 -2.36 10.47 5.75
N LEU A 43 -2.59 9.40 4.99
CA LEU A 43 -3.65 8.42 5.23
C LEU A 43 -3.01 7.09 5.58
N ARG A 44 -3.25 6.59 6.77
CA ARG A 44 -2.88 5.24 7.20
C ARG A 44 -4.10 4.34 7.12
N ILE A 45 -3.96 3.16 6.55
CA ILE A 45 -5.00 2.13 6.43
C ILE A 45 -4.47 0.86 7.08
N HIS A 46 -5.21 0.30 8.02
CA HIS A 46 -4.84 -0.88 8.78
C HIS A 46 -5.34 -2.17 8.09
N GLY A 47 -4.82 -3.32 8.50
CA GLY A 47 -5.18 -4.62 7.94
C GLY A 47 -6.66 -4.99 8.04
N ASP A 48 -7.38 -4.43 9.02
CA ASP A 48 -8.82 -4.57 9.25
C ASP A 48 -9.68 -3.59 8.42
N GLY A 49 -9.05 -2.73 7.61
CA GLY A 49 -9.71 -1.70 6.82
C GLY A 49 -10.04 -0.42 7.59
N GLY A 50 -9.67 -0.32 8.87
CA GLY A 50 -9.68 0.94 9.61
C GLY A 50 -8.58 1.87 9.13
N GLY A 51 -8.54 3.09 9.66
CA GLY A 51 -7.49 4.03 9.25
C GLY A 51 -7.38 5.30 10.07
N SER A 52 -6.39 6.11 9.71
CA SER A 52 -6.23 7.46 10.25
C SER A 52 -5.84 8.45 9.18
N LEU A 53 -6.54 9.58 9.12
CA LEU A 53 -6.20 10.71 8.26
C LEU A 53 -5.60 11.85 9.09
N SER A 54 -4.50 12.42 8.61
CA SER A 54 -3.83 13.55 9.25
C SER A 54 -3.16 14.44 8.20
N HIS A 55 -2.63 15.58 8.64
CA HIS A 55 -1.89 16.50 7.78
C HIS A 55 -0.61 16.96 8.49
N LYS A 56 0.53 16.98 7.78
CA LYS A 56 1.85 17.29 8.36
C LYS A 56 1.94 18.64 9.08
N GLN A 57 1.26 19.65 8.55
CA GLN A 57 1.18 20.99 9.17
C GLN A 57 0.23 21.08 10.38
N LEU A 58 -0.54 20.03 10.67
CA LEU A 58 -1.50 19.96 11.78
C LEU A 58 -1.28 18.69 12.62
N PRO A 59 -0.09 18.51 13.24
CA PRO A 59 0.29 17.24 13.89
C PRO A 59 -0.58 16.88 15.09
N ALA A 60 -1.24 17.85 15.72
CA ALA A 60 -2.19 17.63 16.82
C ALA A 60 -3.60 17.22 16.34
N HIS A 61 -3.84 17.12 15.03
CA HIS A 61 -5.15 16.86 14.46
C HIS A 61 -5.11 15.64 13.53
N TYR A 62 -5.87 14.63 13.91
CA TYR A 62 -6.09 13.42 13.13
C TYR A 62 -7.53 12.95 13.30
N LEU A 63 -8.01 12.16 12.34
CA LEU A 63 -9.29 11.47 12.38
C LEU A 63 -9.06 9.97 12.26
N HIS A 64 -9.76 9.20 13.09
CA HIS A 64 -9.77 7.75 13.03
C HIS A 64 -11.03 7.28 12.31
N TYR A 65 -10.85 6.34 11.40
CA TYR A 65 -11.93 5.66 10.70
C TYR A 65 -12.12 4.27 11.32
N PRO A 66 -13.37 3.83 11.52
CA PRO A 66 -13.65 2.51 12.07
C PRO A 66 -13.17 1.40 11.12
N ALA A 67 -13.05 0.18 11.63
CA ALA A 67 -12.70 -1.00 10.83
C ALA A 67 -13.63 -1.14 9.61
N GLN A 68 -13.12 -1.76 8.54
CA GLN A 68 -13.84 -1.99 7.27
C GLN A 68 -14.23 -0.73 6.48
N THR A 69 -13.76 0.47 6.86
CA THR A 69 -14.01 1.70 6.08
C THR A 69 -13.33 1.66 4.71
N PHE A 70 -12.10 1.15 4.66
CA PHE A 70 -11.27 1.11 3.47
C PHE A 70 -10.96 -0.34 3.08
N SER A 71 -10.91 -0.62 1.78
CA SER A 71 -10.40 -1.90 1.30
C SER A 71 -8.87 -1.89 1.33
N PRO A 72 -8.20 -2.75 2.13
CA PRO A 72 -6.74 -2.81 2.16
C PRO A 72 -6.16 -3.54 0.93
N THR A 73 -6.98 -4.30 0.19
CA THR A 73 -6.55 -5.17 -0.92
C THR A 73 -5.75 -4.45 -2.01
N PRO A 74 -6.20 -3.30 -2.55
CA PRO A 74 -5.43 -2.61 -3.59
C PRO A 74 -4.09 -2.08 -3.06
N GLY A 75 -4.08 -1.65 -1.80
CA GLY A 75 -2.85 -1.29 -1.10
C GLY A 75 -1.88 -2.47 -1.00
N ARG A 76 -2.35 -3.65 -0.59
CA ARG A 76 -1.53 -4.87 -0.53
C ARG A 76 -0.91 -5.21 -1.89
N GLN A 77 -1.69 -5.09 -2.97
CA GLN A 77 -1.19 -5.32 -4.33
C GLN A 77 -0.13 -4.31 -4.76
N ILE A 78 -0.22 -3.05 -4.31
CA ILE A 78 0.80 -2.04 -4.57
C ILE A 78 2.06 -2.31 -3.76
N ALA A 79 1.93 -2.63 -2.46
CA ALA A 79 3.05 -2.99 -1.61
C ALA A 79 3.82 -4.20 -2.16
N LEU A 80 3.09 -5.26 -2.59
CA LEU A 80 3.67 -6.44 -3.25
C LEU A 80 4.49 -6.07 -4.50
N ARG A 81 3.93 -5.24 -5.38
CA ARG A 81 4.60 -4.82 -6.63
C ARG A 81 5.82 -3.96 -6.37
N CYS A 82 5.80 -3.20 -5.28
CA CYS A 82 6.81 -2.21 -4.98
C CYS A 82 7.98 -2.75 -4.14
N ARG A 83 7.92 -3.99 -3.64
CA ARG A 83 8.99 -4.61 -2.85
C ARG A 83 10.36 -4.48 -3.52
N GLY A 84 11.17 -3.53 -3.03
CA GLY A 84 12.51 -3.22 -3.55
C GLY A 84 12.57 -2.48 -4.90
N ARG A 85 11.46 -1.93 -5.41
CA ARG A 85 11.41 -1.28 -6.73
C ARG A 85 10.63 0.03 -6.69
N SER A 86 11.20 1.11 -7.21
CA SER A 86 10.45 2.35 -7.45
C SER A 86 9.47 2.12 -8.60
N LEU A 87 8.16 2.31 -8.36
CA LEU A 87 7.14 2.14 -9.40
C LEU A 87 6.90 3.42 -10.20
N SER A 88 7.31 4.58 -9.68
CA SER A 88 7.18 5.88 -10.35
C SER A 88 8.19 6.89 -9.79
N PRO A 89 8.65 7.87 -10.59
CA PRO A 89 9.42 9.01 -10.08
C PRO A 89 8.56 10.00 -9.26
N VAL A 90 7.23 9.88 -9.25
CA VAL A 90 6.30 10.84 -8.63
C VAL A 90 5.88 10.41 -7.21
N CYS A 91 5.62 11.43 -6.38
CA CYS A 91 5.62 11.49 -4.90
C CYS A 91 4.36 10.95 -4.19
N VAL A 92 4.00 9.67 -4.35
CA VAL A 92 3.20 9.01 -3.30
C VAL A 92 4.06 8.01 -2.58
N LEU A 93 4.30 8.25 -1.29
CA LEU A 93 5.01 7.31 -0.43
C LEU A 93 4.00 6.31 0.10
N VAL A 94 4.21 5.06 -0.26
CA VAL A 94 3.55 3.89 0.31
C VAL A 94 4.54 3.29 1.30
N SER A 95 4.26 3.41 2.59
CA SER A 95 5.04 2.74 3.63
C SER A 95 4.29 1.52 4.10
N TYR A 96 4.96 0.37 4.18
CA TYR A 96 4.42 -0.86 4.75
C TYR A 96 5.42 -1.50 5.68
N TYR A 97 4.93 -2.14 6.74
CA TYR A 97 5.76 -2.93 7.65
C TYR A 97 5.87 -4.38 7.13
N ASP A 98 7.10 -4.88 6.99
CA ASP A 98 7.38 -6.26 6.65
C ASP A 98 7.80 -7.00 7.92
N ALA A 99 6.86 -7.77 8.48
CA ALA A 99 7.08 -8.55 9.70
C ALA A 99 8.18 -9.61 9.54
N SER A 100 8.43 -10.10 8.32
CA SER A 100 9.45 -11.15 8.08
C SER A 100 10.88 -10.65 8.29
N VAL A 101 11.10 -9.34 8.12
CA VAL A 101 12.41 -8.69 8.26
C VAL A 101 12.40 -7.57 9.29
N ASN A 102 11.30 -7.42 10.04
CA ASN A 102 11.10 -6.39 11.06
C ASN A 102 11.51 -4.98 10.58
N SER A 103 11.03 -4.57 9.40
CA SER A 103 11.42 -3.28 8.81
C SER A 103 10.27 -2.59 8.09
N VAL A 104 10.30 -1.25 8.07
CA VAL A 104 9.39 -0.43 7.25
C VAL A 104 10.02 -0.21 5.88
N SER A 105 9.34 -0.67 4.85
CA SER A 105 9.73 -0.44 3.45
C SER A 105 8.95 0.74 2.89
N VAL A 106 9.65 1.65 2.19
CA VAL A 106 9.06 2.85 1.59
C VAL A 106 9.10 2.76 0.09
N CYS A 107 7.99 3.12 -0.54
CA CYS A 107 7.72 2.84 -1.92
C CYS A 107 7.15 4.05 -2.64
N ARG A 108 7.77 4.47 -3.75
CA ARG A 108 7.28 5.60 -4.56
C ARG A 108 6.34 5.11 -5.64
N CYS A 109 5.10 5.60 -5.62
CA CYS A 109 4.02 5.22 -6.51
C CYS A 109 3.43 6.42 -7.26
N SER A 110 2.91 6.19 -8.46
CA SER A 110 2.22 7.25 -9.23
C SER A 110 0.94 7.70 -8.52
N PRO A 111 0.67 9.02 -8.43
CA PRO A 111 -0.54 9.55 -7.78
C PRO A 111 -1.83 9.27 -8.54
N GLY A 112 -1.78 9.06 -9.86
CA GLY A 112 -2.96 8.92 -10.75
C GLY A 112 -3.69 7.58 -10.68
N GLY A 113 -3.63 6.88 -9.54
CA GLY A 113 -4.24 5.57 -9.34
C GLY A 113 -4.96 5.47 -8.00
N TRP A 114 -5.05 4.24 -7.47
CA TRP A 114 -5.68 3.98 -6.17
C TRP A 114 -5.22 4.92 -5.03
N PRO A 115 -3.92 5.30 -4.89
CA PRO A 115 -3.51 6.15 -3.78
C PRO A 115 -4.13 7.56 -3.77
N GLY A 116 -4.38 8.16 -4.94
CA GLY A 116 -5.09 9.44 -5.03
C GLY A 116 -6.56 9.28 -4.68
N ALA A 117 -7.23 8.30 -5.29
CA ALA A 117 -8.65 8.05 -5.09
C ALA A 117 -9.00 7.72 -3.62
N ILE A 118 -8.18 6.91 -2.95
CA ILE A 118 -8.44 6.54 -1.54
C ILE A 118 -8.19 7.71 -0.58
N MET A 119 -7.26 8.61 -0.90
CA MET A 119 -7.05 9.84 -0.14
C MET A 119 -8.25 10.78 -0.28
N GLU A 120 -8.75 10.97 -1.50
CA GLU A 120 -9.95 11.77 -1.74
C GLU A 120 -11.18 11.17 -1.05
N GLN A 121 -11.33 9.84 -1.08
CA GLN A 121 -12.35 9.13 -0.33
C GLN A 121 -12.24 9.46 1.16
N ALA A 122 -11.06 9.29 1.78
CA ALA A 122 -10.87 9.57 3.19
C ALA A 122 -11.25 11.02 3.54
N ILE A 123 -10.80 11.99 2.73
CA ILE A 123 -11.12 13.41 2.93
C ILE A 123 -12.63 13.67 2.81
N SER A 124 -13.32 13.07 1.83
CA SER A 124 -14.77 13.21 1.71
C SER A 124 -15.55 12.57 2.86
N GLN A 125 -14.98 11.53 3.49
CA GLN A 125 -15.57 10.78 4.59
C GLN A 125 -15.16 11.28 5.99
N MET A 126 -14.59 12.49 6.12
CA MET A 126 -14.22 13.04 7.44
C MET A 126 -15.41 13.11 8.41
N GLN A 127 -16.63 13.38 7.92
CA GLN A 127 -17.82 13.40 8.77
C GLN A 127 -18.18 11.99 9.28
N TYR A 128 -18.07 10.97 8.43
CA TYR A 128 -18.29 9.58 8.84
C TYR A 128 -17.35 9.16 9.99
N ALA A 129 -16.08 9.60 9.95
CA ALA A 129 -15.14 9.38 11.05
C ALA A 129 -15.60 10.05 12.36
N VAL A 130 -16.19 11.24 12.29
CA VAL A 130 -16.76 11.93 13.46
C VAL A 130 -17.97 11.18 14.00
N ASP A 131 -18.88 10.76 13.12
CA ASP A 131 -20.09 10.02 13.50
C ASP A 131 -19.74 8.67 14.18
N ALA A 132 -18.59 8.09 13.83
CA ALA A 132 -18.02 6.90 14.46
C ALA A 132 -17.21 7.17 15.75
N GLY A 133 -17.25 8.38 16.30
CA GLY A 133 -16.56 8.76 17.55
C GLY A 133 -15.27 9.55 17.37
N GLY A 134 -14.97 10.01 16.16
CA GLY A 134 -13.82 10.88 15.86
C GLY A 134 -13.98 12.31 16.40
N SER A 135 -12.86 13.03 16.51
CA SER A 135 -12.87 14.39 17.06
C SER A 135 -13.45 15.42 16.06
N GLU A 136 -14.58 16.04 16.42
CA GLU A 136 -15.14 17.18 15.68
C GLU A 136 -14.13 18.32 15.50
N ARG A 137 -13.33 18.60 16.54
CA ARG A 137 -12.30 19.65 16.48
C ARG A 137 -11.27 19.34 15.39
N SER A 138 -10.76 18.11 15.36
CA SER A 138 -9.82 17.68 14.31
C SER A 138 -10.47 17.71 12.93
N CYS A 139 -11.73 17.26 12.80
CA CYS A 139 -12.48 17.34 11.55
C CYS A 139 -12.56 18.78 11.02
N ARG A 140 -12.98 19.74 11.86
CA ARG A 140 -13.05 21.15 11.45
C ARG A 140 -11.69 21.71 10.99
N MET A 141 -10.61 21.38 11.70
CA MET A 141 -9.27 21.88 11.36
C MET A 141 -8.75 21.27 10.06
N LEU A 142 -8.92 19.96 9.87
CA LEU A 142 -8.53 19.27 8.64
C LEU A 142 -9.39 19.71 7.45
N MET A 143 -10.69 19.88 7.63
CA MET A 143 -11.58 20.38 6.57
C MET A 143 -11.20 21.79 6.12
N ARG A 144 -10.88 22.70 7.07
CA ARG A 144 -10.35 24.03 6.73
C ARG A 144 -9.06 23.93 5.92
N LYS A 145 -8.15 23.03 6.31
CA LYS A 145 -6.90 22.82 5.58
C LYS A 145 -7.13 22.30 4.17
N TRP A 146 -8.09 21.39 3.98
CA TRP A 146 -8.47 20.86 2.69
C TRP A 146 -9.04 21.94 1.76
N ILE A 147 -10.01 22.72 2.26
CA ILE A 147 -10.62 23.81 1.50
C ILE A 147 -9.58 24.86 1.10
N ALA A 148 -8.64 25.20 1.99
CA ALA A 148 -7.57 26.15 1.69
C ALA A 148 -6.51 25.64 0.70
N SER A 149 -6.50 24.34 0.39
CA SER A 149 -5.56 23.72 -0.56
C SER A 149 -6.15 23.47 -1.95
N ARG A 150 -7.43 23.78 -2.13
CA ARG A 150 -8.13 23.82 -3.42
C ARG A 150 -8.05 25.20 -4.04
#